data_AF-A0A535DI98-F1
#
_entry.id   AF-A0A535DI98-F1
#
_cell.length_a   1.000
_cell.length_b   1.000
_cell.length_c   1.000
_cell.angle_alpha   90.00
_cell.angle_beta   90.00
_cell.angle_gamma   90.00
#
_symmetry.space_group_name_H-M   'P 1'
#
loop_
_entity.id
_entity.type
_entity.pdbx_description
1 polymer ?
#
loop_
_entity_poly.entity_id
_entity_poly.type
_entity_poly.pdbx_seq_one_letter_code
_entity_poly.pdbx_strand_id
1 'polypeptide(L)'
;MTIHTGAITSRDPLTIVPGGASMPWPPDDPRYGPDARRALADAQLEAANLGHNHLSPPHIFVSALTQLSRVTADALAGVGVTDAAARSAFGSFMGRGSATTAPEDITLTPLGQNAIERAMHESWRMHHPQVRAEHLVLACIIVDNGFVARILVALDQTRDSVMSAIIATLDVPDSYRAAENATATNGPYERFDDDAKRMLELPEGEAIEAGDRGINSHYFLLGLARLAESGESPAAERILRTLGVTSAELRAEVEKLRRPGERVERLQLWLTASAKLVIEHAIHNAGTGTVRPEHLLVAIDTAHDSIAGYILKQVGAMPERVRSLVD
;
A
#
# COMPACT_ATOMS: atom_id res chain seq x y z
N MET A 1 43.95 -11.61 -29.88
CA MET A 1 43.63 -11.70 -28.44
C MET A 1 42.58 -10.64 -28.18
N THR A 2 41.32 -11.00 -28.37
CA THR A 2 40.19 -10.07 -28.44
C THR A 2 39.54 -10.04 -27.07
N ILE A 3 39.53 -8.86 -26.46
CA ILE A 3 38.91 -8.60 -25.16
C ILE A 3 37.39 -8.50 -25.40
N HIS A 4 36.64 -9.51 -24.94
CA HIS A 4 35.18 -9.44 -24.89
C HIS A 4 34.74 -8.66 -23.65
N THR A 5 34.04 -7.57 -23.90
CA THR A 5 33.38 -6.69 -22.92
C THR A 5 32.31 -7.49 -22.16
N GLY A 6 32.43 -7.53 -20.83
CA GLY A 6 31.59 -8.31 -19.94
C GLY A 6 30.13 -7.84 -19.94
N ALA A 7 29.22 -8.81 -19.98
CA ALA A 7 27.82 -8.63 -19.65
C ALA A 7 27.69 -8.13 -18.20
N ILE A 8 26.98 -7.04 -18.01
CA ILE A 8 26.57 -6.56 -16.68
C ILE A 8 25.51 -7.54 -16.19
N THR A 9 25.93 -8.54 -15.41
CA THR A 9 25.01 -9.34 -14.61
C THR A 9 24.61 -8.52 -13.40
N SER A 10 23.35 -8.07 -13.39
CA SER A 10 22.73 -7.39 -12.25
C SER A 10 22.83 -8.31 -11.02
N ARG A 11 23.73 -7.96 -10.10
CA ARG A 11 23.83 -8.53 -8.76
C ARG A 11 22.78 -7.86 -7.88
N ASP A 12 21.65 -8.52 -7.67
CA ASP A 12 20.95 -8.45 -6.38
C ASP A 12 20.11 -9.72 -6.13
N PRO A 13 20.08 -10.25 -4.89
CA PRO A 13 19.63 -11.59 -4.57
C PRO A 13 18.15 -11.57 -4.13
N LEU A 14 17.24 -11.89 -5.03
CA LEU A 14 15.89 -12.32 -4.65
C LEU A 14 15.57 -13.56 -5.45
N THR A 15 15.60 -14.70 -4.73
CA THR A 15 15.06 -16.02 -5.04
C THR A 15 14.57 -16.19 -6.49
N ILE A 16 15.36 -16.90 -7.30
CA ILE A 16 14.76 -17.71 -8.37
C ILE A 16 13.78 -18.61 -7.64
N VAL A 17 12.48 -18.37 -7.75
CA VAL A 17 11.49 -19.37 -7.41
C VAL A 17 11.41 -20.28 -8.65
N PRO A 18 12.06 -21.46 -8.64
CA PRO A 18 11.92 -22.39 -9.75
C PRO A 18 10.49 -22.93 -9.65
N GLY A 19 9.63 -22.59 -10.62
CA GLY A 19 8.22 -22.99 -10.60
C GLY A 19 7.26 -22.00 -9.93
N GLY A 20 7.49 -20.69 -10.03
CA GLY A 20 6.43 -19.70 -9.80
C GLY A 20 5.25 -20.02 -10.71
N ALA A 21 4.05 -20.19 -10.14
CA ALA A 21 2.88 -20.75 -10.81
C ALA A 21 2.64 -20.21 -12.23
N SER A 22 2.38 -21.11 -13.19
CA SER A 22 1.74 -20.81 -14.48
C SER A 22 0.52 -19.91 -14.21
N MET A 23 0.54 -18.66 -14.66
CA MET A 23 -0.46 -17.66 -14.22
C MET A 23 -1.88 -17.94 -14.75
N PRO A 24 -2.90 -17.81 -13.90
CA PRO A 24 -4.09 -17.02 -14.21
C PRO A 24 -3.98 -15.74 -13.38
N TRP A 25 -3.46 -14.67 -13.97
CA TRP A 25 -3.34 -13.40 -13.26
C TRP A 25 -4.75 -12.78 -13.04
N PRO A 26 -5.00 -11.78 -12.16
CA PRO A 26 -6.25 -11.03 -12.05
C PRO A 26 -6.94 -10.51 -13.33
N PRO A 27 -6.40 -10.58 -14.56
CA PRO A 27 -7.19 -10.62 -15.79
C PRO A 27 -8.49 -11.41 -15.72
N ASP A 28 -8.64 -12.43 -14.88
CA ASP A 28 -9.94 -13.12 -14.73
C ASP A 28 -10.64 -12.84 -13.38
N ASP A 29 -10.03 -12.01 -12.53
CA ASP A 29 -10.60 -11.63 -11.25
C ASP A 29 -11.70 -10.56 -11.45
N PRO A 30 -12.94 -10.82 -10.99
CA PRO A 30 -14.05 -9.88 -11.16
C PRO A 30 -13.87 -8.57 -10.39
N ARG A 31 -12.93 -8.49 -9.44
CA ARG A 31 -12.57 -7.26 -8.71
C ARG A 31 -11.85 -6.25 -9.60
N TYR A 32 -11.30 -6.67 -10.74
CA TYR A 32 -10.65 -5.77 -11.70
C TYR A 32 -11.63 -5.33 -12.78
N GLY A 33 -11.57 -4.08 -13.19
CA GLY A 33 -12.33 -3.53 -14.30
C GLY A 33 -11.75 -3.97 -15.65
N PRO A 34 -12.50 -3.85 -16.75
CA PRO A 34 -12.02 -4.21 -18.08
C PRO A 34 -10.73 -3.49 -18.49
N ASP A 35 -10.60 -2.23 -18.10
CA ASP A 35 -9.43 -1.36 -18.33
C ASP A 35 -8.21 -1.82 -17.52
N ALA A 36 -8.37 -2.13 -16.23
CA ALA A 36 -7.28 -2.63 -15.40
C ALA A 36 -6.79 -4.00 -15.86
N ARG A 37 -7.71 -4.91 -16.21
CA ARG A 37 -7.35 -6.22 -16.78
C ARG A 37 -6.56 -6.08 -18.07
N ARG A 38 -7.01 -5.19 -18.96
CA ARG A 38 -6.31 -4.93 -20.22
C ARG A 38 -4.94 -4.32 -19.99
N ALA A 39 -4.80 -3.38 -19.06
CA ALA A 39 -3.51 -2.81 -18.68
C ALA A 39 -2.52 -3.88 -18.20
N LEU A 40 -2.98 -4.84 -17.40
CA LEU A 40 -2.14 -5.94 -16.91
C LEU A 40 -1.73 -6.91 -18.04
N ALA A 41 -2.66 -7.23 -18.95
CA ALA A 41 -2.36 -8.05 -20.13
C ALA A 41 -1.37 -7.36 -21.07
N ASP A 42 -1.54 -6.05 -21.31
CA ASP A 42 -0.63 -5.25 -22.13
C ASP A 42 0.76 -5.17 -21.47
N ALA A 43 0.84 -5.07 -20.14
CA ALA A 43 2.10 -5.06 -19.40
C ALA A 43 2.85 -6.39 -19.50
N GLN A 44 2.13 -7.51 -19.47
CA GLN A 44 2.69 -8.86 -19.67
C GLN A 44 3.26 -9.01 -21.08
N LEU A 45 2.50 -8.57 -22.09
CA LEU A 45 2.95 -8.58 -23.49
C LEU A 45 4.18 -7.70 -23.70
N GLU A 46 4.22 -6.52 -23.08
CA GLU A 46 5.38 -5.63 -23.13
C GLU A 46 6.64 -6.24 -22.51
N ALA A 47 6.51 -6.86 -21.32
CA ALA A 47 7.62 -7.56 -20.68
C ALA A 47 8.18 -8.67 -21.58
N ALA A 48 7.29 -9.48 -22.19
CA ALA A 48 7.68 -10.53 -23.14
C ALA A 48 8.38 -9.97 -24.39
N ASN A 49 7.83 -8.89 -24.98
CA ASN A 49 8.41 -8.22 -26.16
C ASN A 49 9.79 -7.62 -25.90
N LEU A 50 10.08 -7.24 -24.65
CA LEU A 50 11.39 -6.77 -24.22
C LEU A 50 12.34 -7.91 -23.83
N GLY A 51 11.89 -9.17 -23.87
CA GLY A 51 12.68 -10.33 -23.46
C GLY A 51 12.88 -10.41 -21.94
N HIS A 52 12.04 -9.73 -21.16
CA HIS A 52 12.01 -9.87 -19.71
C HIS A 52 11.26 -11.14 -19.34
N ASN A 53 11.61 -11.73 -18.20
CA ASN A 53 10.96 -12.91 -17.62
C ASN A 53 10.13 -12.57 -16.37
N HIS A 54 10.11 -11.29 -15.99
CA HIS A 54 9.39 -10.81 -14.82
C HIS A 54 8.60 -9.52 -15.12
N LEU A 55 7.39 -9.43 -14.58
CA LEU A 55 6.54 -8.27 -14.57
C LEU A 55 6.78 -7.43 -13.30
N SER A 56 7.10 -6.16 -13.50
CA SER A 56 7.46 -5.21 -12.44
C SER A 56 6.65 -3.92 -12.55
N PRO A 57 6.59 -3.08 -11.50
CA PRO A 57 5.77 -1.86 -11.50
C PRO A 57 5.95 -0.94 -12.72
N PRO A 58 7.16 -0.74 -13.29
CA PRO A 58 7.33 0.07 -14.50
C PRO A 58 6.52 -0.41 -15.71
N HIS A 59 6.45 -1.73 -15.94
CA HIS A 59 5.68 -2.32 -17.04
C HIS A 59 4.18 -2.06 -16.83
N ILE A 60 3.70 -2.29 -15.59
CA ILE A 60 2.30 -2.06 -15.21
C ILE A 60 1.98 -0.56 -15.36
N PHE A 61 2.86 0.32 -14.89
CA PHE A 61 2.71 1.77 -14.95
C PHE A 61 2.52 2.26 -16.39
N VAL A 62 3.46 1.98 -17.29
CA VAL A 62 3.37 2.49 -18.68
C VAL A 62 2.21 1.86 -19.45
N SER A 63 1.87 0.60 -19.18
CA SER A 63 0.72 -0.05 -19.82
C SER A 63 -0.62 0.49 -19.30
N ALA A 64 -0.73 0.75 -17.99
CA ALA A 64 -1.94 1.33 -17.40
C ALA A 64 -2.23 2.75 -17.91
N LEU A 65 -1.21 3.55 -18.27
CA LEU A 65 -1.41 4.87 -18.89
C LEU A 65 -2.25 4.81 -20.17
N THR A 66 -2.19 3.71 -20.92
CA THR A 66 -2.97 3.53 -22.17
C THR A 66 -4.44 3.22 -21.95
N GLN A 67 -4.80 2.79 -20.74
CA GLN A 67 -6.16 2.34 -20.39
C GLN A 67 -6.88 3.34 -19.49
N LEU A 68 -6.29 4.51 -19.23
CA LEU A 68 -6.91 5.56 -18.41
C LEU A 68 -8.19 6.09 -19.04
N SER A 69 -9.12 6.54 -18.19
CA SER A 69 -10.23 7.35 -18.67
C SER A 69 -9.72 8.60 -19.38
N ARG A 70 -10.48 9.12 -20.35
CA ARG A 70 -10.11 10.34 -21.10
C ARG A 70 -9.83 11.51 -20.16
N VAL A 71 -10.64 11.68 -19.11
CA VAL A 71 -10.49 12.78 -18.15
C VAL A 71 -9.15 12.68 -17.40
N THR A 72 -8.78 11.49 -16.94
CA THR A 72 -7.49 11.27 -16.26
C THR A 72 -6.31 11.39 -17.22
N ALA A 73 -6.43 10.86 -18.45
CA ALA A 73 -5.40 10.98 -19.47
C ALA A 73 -5.14 12.46 -19.84
N ASP A 74 -6.19 13.26 -20.01
CA ASP A 74 -6.09 14.70 -20.31
C ASP A 74 -5.45 15.47 -19.14
N ALA A 75 -5.83 15.14 -17.89
CA ALA A 75 -5.23 15.76 -16.69
C ALA A 75 -3.73 15.44 -16.56
N LEU A 76 -3.34 14.18 -16.80
CA LEU A 76 -1.93 13.78 -16.79
C LEU A 76 -1.13 14.43 -17.94
N ALA A 77 -1.72 14.52 -19.13
CA ALA A 77 -1.11 15.24 -20.25
C ALA A 77 -0.90 16.72 -19.91
N GLY A 78 -1.81 17.34 -19.17
CA GLY A 78 -1.69 18.71 -18.67
C GLY A 78 -0.48 18.95 -17.76
N VAL A 79 0.00 17.91 -17.06
CA VAL A 79 1.24 17.94 -16.25
C VAL A 79 2.42 17.26 -16.95
N GLY A 80 2.34 17.04 -18.27
CA GLY A 80 3.43 16.48 -19.07
C GLY A 80 3.61 14.97 -19.01
N VAL A 81 2.72 14.24 -18.32
CA VAL A 81 2.74 12.77 -18.27
C VAL A 81 1.82 12.22 -19.36
N THR A 82 2.42 11.78 -20.46
CA THR A 82 1.72 11.09 -21.55
C THR A 82 2.26 9.67 -21.71
N ASP A 83 1.45 8.76 -22.26
CA ASP A 83 1.89 7.39 -22.58
C ASP A 83 3.18 7.40 -23.43
N ALA A 84 3.20 8.21 -24.50
CA ALA A 84 4.36 8.30 -25.39
C ALA A 84 5.63 8.76 -24.65
N ALA A 85 5.52 9.80 -23.80
CA ALA A 85 6.66 10.31 -23.05
C ALA A 85 7.12 9.29 -21.98
N ALA A 86 6.19 8.67 -21.25
CA ALA A 86 6.49 7.66 -20.25
C ALA A 86 7.16 6.41 -20.87
N ARG A 87 6.69 5.94 -22.03
CA ARG A 87 7.32 4.82 -22.76
C ARG A 87 8.71 5.17 -23.29
N SER A 88 8.90 6.40 -23.77
CA SER A 88 10.22 6.88 -24.18
C SER A 88 11.20 6.89 -22.99
N ALA A 89 10.77 7.41 -21.84
CA ALA A 89 11.57 7.41 -20.62
C ALA A 89 11.86 5.97 -20.14
N PHE A 90 10.84 5.11 -20.10
CA PHE A 90 10.98 3.70 -19.74
C PHE A 90 12.00 2.97 -20.63
N GLY A 91 11.87 3.08 -21.96
CA GLY A 91 12.79 2.44 -22.91
C GLY A 91 14.23 2.96 -22.84
N SER A 92 14.46 4.16 -22.30
CA SER A 92 15.81 4.71 -22.18
C SER A 92 16.66 4.05 -21.09
N PHE A 93 16.02 3.37 -20.12
CA PHE A 93 16.71 2.71 -19.00
C PHE A 93 16.49 1.21 -18.94
N MET A 94 15.47 0.69 -19.63
CA MET A 94 15.23 -0.75 -19.71
C MET A 94 16.07 -1.37 -20.82
N GLY A 95 16.92 -2.32 -20.46
CA GLY A 95 17.61 -3.16 -21.43
C GLY A 95 16.62 -4.08 -22.15
N ARG A 96 17.07 -4.69 -23.26
CA ARG A 96 16.38 -5.85 -23.83
C ARG A 96 17.02 -7.12 -23.30
N GLY A 97 16.21 -8.09 -22.90
CA GLY A 97 16.67 -9.44 -22.62
C GLY A 97 17.16 -10.14 -23.88
N SER A 98 18.07 -11.09 -23.71
CA SER A 98 18.60 -11.91 -24.81
C SER A 98 17.73 -13.13 -25.14
N ALA A 99 16.76 -13.44 -24.29
CA ALA A 99 15.87 -14.59 -24.44
C ALA A 99 14.47 -14.14 -24.85
N THR A 100 13.84 -14.93 -25.72
CA THR A 100 12.41 -14.84 -25.99
C THR A 100 11.65 -15.54 -24.87
N THR A 101 10.85 -14.79 -24.11
CA THR A 101 9.94 -15.33 -23.09
C THR A 101 8.53 -15.26 -23.63
N ALA A 102 7.76 -16.35 -23.56
CA ALA A 102 6.35 -16.30 -23.91
C ALA A 102 5.58 -15.50 -22.84
N PRO A 103 4.53 -14.73 -23.18
CA PRO A 103 3.74 -13.99 -22.20
C PRO A 103 3.29 -14.85 -21.02
N GLU A 104 2.82 -16.06 -21.27
CA GLU A 104 2.37 -17.04 -20.26
C GLU A 104 3.44 -17.44 -19.24
N ASP A 105 4.73 -17.31 -19.59
CA ASP A 105 5.87 -17.64 -18.73
C ASP A 105 6.34 -16.44 -17.87
N ILE A 106 5.75 -15.25 -18.08
CA ILE A 106 6.08 -14.06 -17.30
C ILE A 106 5.55 -14.24 -15.86
N THR A 107 6.44 -14.10 -14.89
CA THR A 107 6.08 -14.12 -13.46
C THR A 107 6.12 -12.72 -12.87
N LEU A 108 5.51 -12.47 -11.71
CA LEU A 108 5.66 -11.17 -11.06
C LEU A 108 6.90 -11.08 -10.20
N THR A 109 7.45 -9.87 -10.14
CA THR A 109 8.35 -9.49 -9.06
C THR A 109 7.56 -9.27 -7.77
N PRO A 110 8.17 -9.40 -6.57
CA PRO A 110 7.52 -9.05 -5.31
C PRO A 110 6.95 -7.62 -5.29
N LEU A 111 7.63 -6.66 -5.94
CA LEU A 111 7.12 -5.29 -6.07
C LEU A 111 5.95 -5.19 -7.06
N GLY A 112 5.94 -6.00 -8.12
CA GLY A 112 4.82 -6.10 -9.05
C GLY A 112 3.56 -6.64 -8.36
N GLN A 113 3.72 -7.70 -7.55
CA GLN A 113 2.65 -8.23 -6.69
C GLN A 113 2.09 -7.14 -5.76
N ASN A 114 2.98 -6.44 -5.04
CA ASN A 114 2.61 -5.37 -4.13
C ASN A 114 1.86 -4.22 -4.84
N ALA A 115 2.29 -3.82 -6.04
CA ALA A 115 1.57 -2.81 -6.82
C ALA A 115 0.12 -3.23 -7.14
N ILE A 116 -0.12 -4.53 -7.36
CA ILE A 116 -1.43 -5.04 -7.74
C ILE A 116 -2.36 -5.18 -6.53
N GLU A 117 -1.83 -5.67 -5.41
CA GLU A 117 -2.51 -5.64 -4.10
C GLU A 117 -2.84 -4.22 -3.69
N ARG A 118 -1.87 -3.31 -3.88
CA ARG A 118 -2.06 -1.90 -3.57
C ARG A 118 -3.15 -1.26 -4.43
N ALA A 119 -3.26 -1.61 -5.71
CA ALA A 119 -4.34 -1.11 -6.57
C ALA A 119 -5.73 -1.57 -6.09
N MET A 120 -5.85 -2.80 -5.57
CA MET A 120 -7.08 -3.25 -4.90
C MET A 120 -7.39 -2.39 -3.69
N HIS A 121 -6.39 -2.16 -2.83
CA HIS A 121 -6.56 -1.33 -1.65
C HIS A 121 -7.01 0.09 -2.01
N GLU A 122 -6.37 0.74 -2.98
CA GLU A 122 -6.79 2.07 -3.44
C GLU A 122 -8.24 2.07 -3.96
N SER A 123 -8.66 1.04 -4.70
CA SER A 123 -10.05 0.95 -5.16
C SER A 123 -11.06 0.89 -4.01
N TRP A 124 -10.74 0.13 -2.95
CA TRP A 124 -11.60 0.01 -1.77
C TRP A 124 -11.63 1.28 -0.93
N ARG A 125 -10.47 1.91 -0.71
CA ARG A 125 -10.35 3.20 0.00
C ARG A 125 -11.18 4.29 -0.67
N MET A 126 -11.27 4.25 -1.99
CA MET A 126 -12.06 5.19 -2.79
C MET A 126 -13.53 4.76 -2.99
N HIS A 127 -13.96 3.63 -2.42
CA HIS A 127 -15.29 3.05 -2.63
C HIS A 127 -15.62 2.76 -4.10
N HIS A 128 -14.60 2.54 -4.94
CA HIS A 128 -14.79 2.10 -6.30
C HIS A 128 -15.06 0.58 -6.33
N PRO A 129 -16.08 0.12 -7.07
CA PRO A 129 -16.50 -1.29 -7.05
C PRO A 129 -15.49 -2.23 -7.71
N GLN A 130 -14.62 -1.69 -8.57
CA GLN A 130 -13.59 -2.44 -9.28
C GLN A 130 -12.29 -1.63 -9.36
N VAL A 131 -11.17 -2.34 -9.42
CA VAL A 131 -9.85 -1.76 -9.73
C VAL A 131 -9.89 -1.24 -11.16
N ARG A 132 -9.53 0.03 -11.35
CA ARG A 132 -9.37 0.67 -12.66
C ARG A 132 -7.90 0.91 -12.97
N ALA A 133 -7.61 1.30 -14.21
CA ALA A 133 -6.27 1.69 -14.64
C ALA A 133 -5.68 2.81 -13.78
N GLU A 134 -6.50 3.77 -13.32
CA GLU A 134 -6.02 4.86 -12.45
C GLU A 134 -5.46 4.33 -11.12
N HIS A 135 -6.09 3.29 -10.54
CA HIS A 135 -5.61 2.68 -9.29
C HIS A 135 -4.29 1.93 -9.50
N LEU A 136 -4.10 1.29 -10.67
CA LEU A 136 -2.83 0.65 -11.02
C LEU A 136 -1.70 1.69 -11.14
N VAL A 137 -1.97 2.83 -11.82
CA VAL A 137 -0.99 3.92 -11.94
C VAL A 137 -0.62 4.48 -10.57
N LEU A 138 -1.62 4.82 -9.75
CA LEU A 138 -1.39 5.29 -8.37
C LEU A 138 -0.58 4.29 -7.56
N ALA A 139 -0.96 3.02 -7.58
CA ALA A 139 -0.28 1.98 -6.83
C ALA A 139 1.19 1.81 -7.25
N CYS A 140 1.48 1.86 -8.56
CA CYS A 140 2.86 1.80 -9.05
C CYS A 140 3.70 3.00 -8.57
N ILE A 141 3.12 4.20 -8.58
CA ILE A 141 3.79 5.40 -8.05
C ILE A 141 4.08 5.25 -6.56
N ILE A 142 3.16 4.68 -5.78
CA ILE A 142 3.32 4.55 -4.33
C ILE A 142 4.32 3.46 -3.96
N VAL A 143 4.31 2.32 -4.64
CA VAL A 143 5.11 1.14 -4.27
C VAL A 143 6.56 1.25 -4.77
N ASP A 144 6.79 1.82 -5.96
CA ASP A 144 8.11 1.73 -6.62
C ASP A 144 8.96 3.00 -6.55
N ASN A 145 9.74 3.15 -5.47
CA ASN A 145 10.75 4.21 -5.33
C ASN A 145 11.94 4.12 -6.29
N GLY A 146 11.99 3.10 -7.16
CA GLY A 146 13.06 2.90 -8.12
C GLY A 146 12.69 3.40 -9.52
N PHE A 147 12.19 2.50 -10.36
CA PHE A 147 12.12 2.73 -11.80
C PHE A 147 10.95 3.63 -12.20
N VAL A 148 9.76 3.47 -11.58
CA VAL A 148 8.64 4.40 -11.80
C VAL A 148 9.03 5.82 -11.39
N ALA A 149 9.72 5.98 -10.24
CA ALA A 149 10.23 7.28 -9.81
C ALA A 149 11.19 7.90 -10.84
N ARG A 150 12.09 7.09 -11.44
CA ARG A 150 13.00 7.55 -12.51
C ARG A 150 12.26 7.95 -13.78
N ILE A 151 11.17 7.26 -14.15
CA ILE A 151 10.31 7.66 -15.27
C ILE A 151 9.74 9.05 -14.99
N LEU A 152 9.15 9.28 -13.81
CA LEU A 152 8.59 10.58 -13.45
C LEU A 152 9.64 11.70 -13.45
N VAL A 153 10.84 11.44 -12.91
CA VAL A 153 11.96 12.41 -12.94
C VAL A 153 12.39 12.73 -14.37
N ALA A 154 12.43 11.74 -15.27
CA ALA A 154 12.75 11.98 -16.68
C ALA A 154 11.68 12.82 -17.40
N LEU A 155 10.46 12.88 -16.86
CA LEU A 155 9.37 13.72 -17.32
C LEU A 155 9.29 15.07 -16.58
N ASP A 156 10.29 15.40 -15.76
CA ASP A 156 10.32 16.59 -14.89
C ASP A 156 9.12 16.68 -13.93
N GLN A 157 8.66 15.52 -13.44
CA GLN A 157 7.52 15.41 -12.53
C GLN A 157 7.88 14.80 -11.19
N THR A 158 7.19 15.26 -10.15
CA THR A 158 7.22 14.65 -8.82
C THR A 158 6.08 13.64 -8.67
N ARG A 159 6.24 12.69 -7.74
CA ARG A 159 5.16 11.76 -7.39
C ARG A 159 3.89 12.48 -6.98
N ASP A 160 4.04 13.46 -6.10
CA ASP A 160 2.91 14.18 -5.51
C ASP A 160 2.12 14.96 -6.57
N SER A 161 2.81 15.57 -7.55
CA SER A 161 2.18 16.25 -8.69
C SER A 161 1.29 15.28 -9.48
N VAL A 162 1.83 14.12 -9.86
CA VAL A 162 1.15 13.12 -10.68
C VAL A 162 0.01 12.46 -9.91
N MET A 163 0.23 12.09 -8.65
CA MET A 163 -0.81 11.52 -7.79
C MET A 163 -1.96 12.52 -7.58
N SER A 164 -1.65 13.79 -7.32
CA SER A 164 -2.65 14.84 -7.16
C SER A 164 -3.48 15.03 -8.43
N ALA A 165 -2.83 15.04 -9.60
CA ALA A 165 -3.52 15.12 -10.88
C ALA A 165 -4.49 13.96 -11.11
N ILE A 166 -4.09 12.72 -10.77
CA ILE A 166 -4.98 11.56 -10.87
C ILE A 166 -6.14 11.67 -9.89
N ILE A 167 -5.86 11.89 -8.60
CA ILE A 167 -6.87 11.95 -7.53
C ILE A 167 -7.89 13.08 -7.79
N ALA A 168 -7.48 14.18 -8.43
CA ALA A 168 -8.39 15.26 -8.81
C ALA A 168 -9.43 14.84 -9.86
N THR A 169 -9.18 13.78 -10.63
CA THR A 169 -10.11 13.25 -11.64
C THR A 169 -11.00 12.12 -11.14
N LEU A 170 -10.72 11.60 -9.94
CA LEU A 170 -11.46 10.49 -9.35
C LEU A 170 -12.53 10.99 -8.38
N ASP A 171 -13.64 10.27 -8.32
CA ASP A 171 -14.58 10.39 -7.22
C ASP A 171 -13.97 9.69 -6.00
N VAL A 172 -13.61 10.47 -4.98
CA VAL A 172 -12.97 9.94 -3.76
C VAL A 172 -13.71 10.49 -2.54
N PRO A 173 -14.01 9.64 -1.54
CA PRO A 173 -14.73 10.07 -0.35
C PRO A 173 -13.88 11.03 0.48
N ASP A 174 -14.54 11.86 1.30
CA ASP A 174 -13.86 12.80 2.21
C ASP A 174 -12.89 12.08 3.16
N SER A 175 -13.21 10.84 3.54
CA SER A 175 -12.34 9.98 4.34
C SER A 175 -10.99 9.72 3.67
N TYR A 176 -10.98 9.45 2.35
CA TYR A 176 -9.76 9.26 1.56
C TYR A 176 -8.89 10.52 1.57
N ARG A 177 -9.51 11.67 1.27
CA ARG A 177 -8.80 12.96 1.21
C ARG A 177 -8.22 13.35 2.56
N ALA A 178 -8.97 13.09 3.63
CA ALA A 178 -8.52 13.42 4.96
C ALA A 178 -7.36 12.51 5.41
N ALA A 179 -7.43 11.21 5.11
CA ALA A 179 -6.36 10.27 5.45
C ALA A 179 -5.09 10.46 4.61
N GLU A 180 -5.18 10.92 3.36
CA GLU A 180 -3.99 11.26 2.59
C GLU A 180 -3.18 12.40 3.21
N ASN A 181 -3.89 13.37 3.80
CA ASN A 181 -3.29 14.50 4.53
C ASN A 181 -2.96 14.17 6.00
N ALA A 182 -3.27 12.95 6.46
CA ALA A 182 -3.04 12.56 7.84
C ALA A 182 -1.55 12.21 8.09
N THR A 183 -0.97 12.84 9.09
CA THR A 183 0.23 12.44 9.81
C THR A 183 -0.16 11.83 11.16
N ALA A 184 0.80 11.31 11.91
CA ALA A 184 0.52 10.79 13.25
C ALA A 184 -0.09 11.85 14.22
N THR A 185 0.17 13.15 13.98
CA THR A 185 -0.27 14.26 14.84
C THR A 185 -1.31 15.20 14.21
N ASN A 186 -1.50 15.17 12.89
CA ASN A 186 -2.48 15.98 12.18
C ASN A 186 -3.30 15.10 11.24
N GLY A 187 -4.63 15.19 11.21
CA GLY A 187 -5.47 14.35 10.34
C GLY A 187 -6.96 14.59 10.59
N PRO A 188 -7.88 13.75 10.09
CA PRO A 188 -9.32 13.80 10.40
C PRO A 188 -9.65 13.46 11.87
N TYR A 189 -8.71 13.67 12.78
CA TYR A 189 -8.82 13.34 14.20
C TYR A 189 -9.81 14.23 14.94
N GLU A 190 -10.34 15.29 14.34
CA GLU A 190 -11.44 16.07 14.95
C GLU A 190 -12.63 15.18 15.34
N ARG A 191 -12.90 14.13 14.55
CA ARG A 191 -13.97 13.18 14.82
C ARG A 191 -13.57 12.06 15.78
N PHE A 192 -12.29 11.95 16.15
CA PHE A 192 -11.78 10.92 17.04
C PHE A 192 -11.95 11.37 18.49
N ASP A 193 -12.39 10.47 19.36
CA ASP A 193 -12.32 10.71 20.80
C ASP A 193 -10.87 10.68 21.30
N ASP A 194 -10.68 11.09 22.56
CA ASP A 194 -9.35 11.24 23.15
C ASP A 194 -8.61 9.90 23.24
N ASP A 195 -9.32 8.80 23.51
CA ASP A 195 -8.73 7.46 23.56
C ASP A 195 -8.30 7.00 22.16
N ALA A 196 -9.10 7.23 21.12
CA ALA A 196 -8.74 6.88 19.75
C ALA A 196 -7.54 7.70 19.26
N LYS A 197 -7.46 9.00 19.59
CA LYS A 197 -6.27 9.83 19.29
C LYS A 197 -5.02 9.28 19.98
N ARG A 198 -5.10 9.05 21.29
CA ARG A 198 -3.99 8.48 22.06
C ARG A 198 -3.58 7.10 21.55
N MET A 199 -4.51 6.27 21.07
CA MET A 199 -4.20 4.97 20.47
C MET A 199 -3.31 5.09 19.22
N LEU A 200 -3.44 6.17 18.46
CA LEU A 200 -2.63 6.44 17.27
C LEU A 200 -1.30 7.15 17.61
N GLU A 201 -1.29 8.01 18.63
CA GLU A 201 -0.16 8.87 18.99
C GLU A 201 0.85 8.22 19.95
N LEU A 202 0.38 7.49 20.97
CA LEU A 202 1.24 6.85 21.98
C LEU A 202 2.39 6.00 21.40
N PRO A 203 2.20 5.22 20.31
CA PRO A 203 3.25 4.35 19.80
C PRO A 203 4.32 5.08 18.94
N GLU A 204 4.27 6.42 18.81
CA GLU A 204 5.29 7.18 18.08
C GLU A 204 6.70 6.97 18.63
N GLY A 205 6.84 6.90 19.96
CA GLY A 205 8.12 6.66 20.61
C GLY A 205 8.72 5.31 20.19
N GLU A 206 7.92 4.26 20.23
CA GLU A 206 8.30 2.90 19.83
C GLU A 206 8.69 2.83 18.35
N ALA A 207 7.97 3.52 17.47
CA ALA A 207 8.32 3.56 16.05
C ALA A 207 9.67 4.24 15.81
N ILE A 208 9.93 5.36 16.50
CA ILE A 208 11.22 6.07 16.45
C ILE A 208 12.35 5.18 16.98
N GLU A 209 12.13 4.51 18.10
CA GLU A 209 13.10 3.60 18.72
C GLU A 209 13.39 2.36 17.87
N ALA A 210 12.38 1.86 17.15
CA ALA A 210 12.52 0.78 16.18
C ALA A 210 13.26 1.21 14.89
N GLY A 211 13.46 2.51 14.68
CA GLY A 211 14.05 3.05 13.46
C GLY A 211 13.08 3.07 12.26
N ASP A 212 11.78 2.93 12.52
CA ASP A 212 10.76 2.97 11.47
C ASP A 212 10.57 4.40 10.96
N ARG A 213 10.50 4.54 9.64
CA ARG A 213 10.31 5.84 8.97
C ARG A 213 8.85 6.28 8.89
N GLY A 214 7.92 5.43 9.32
CA GLY A 214 6.50 5.74 9.36
C GLY A 214 5.72 4.81 10.30
N ILE A 215 4.58 5.29 10.77
CA ILE A 215 3.67 4.55 11.65
C ILE A 215 2.87 3.55 10.83
N ASN A 216 3.08 2.26 11.12
CA ASN A 216 2.36 1.14 10.52
C ASN A 216 1.20 0.65 11.41
N SER A 217 0.28 -0.14 10.87
CA SER A 217 -0.97 -0.52 11.56
C SER A 217 -0.75 -1.26 12.89
N HIS A 218 0.32 -2.05 13.03
CA HIS A 218 0.60 -2.79 14.26
C HIS A 218 0.93 -1.90 15.46
N TYR A 219 1.42 -0.67 15.22
CA TYR A 219 1.64 0.30 16.30
C TYR A 219 0.34 0.70 16.99
N PHE A 220 -0.80 0.67 16.30
CA PHE A 220 -2.10 0.95 16.91
C PHE A 220 -2.45 -0.07 18.01
N LEU A 221 -2.03 -1.34 17.86
CA LEU A 221 -2.19 -2.36 18.90
C LEU A 221 -1.30 -2.09 20.12
N LEU A 222 -0.09 -1.53 19.91
CA LEU A 222 0.75 -1.04 21.01
C LEU A 222 0.09 0.13 21.73
N GLY A 223 -0.50 1.07 20.98
CA GLY A 223 -1.26 2.18 21.53
C GLY A 223 -2.43 1.71 22.42
N LEU A 224 -3.20 0.72 21.96
CA LEU A 224 -4.26 0.10 22.76
C LEU A 224 -3.71 -0.54 24.05
N ALA A 225 -2.61 -1.29 23.94
CA ALA A 225 -1.99 -1.94 25.08
C ALA A 225 -1.47 -0.92 26.13
N ARG A 226 -0.95 0.23 25.68
CA ARG A 226 -0.52 1.35 26.54
C ARG A 226 -1.70 2.05 27.21
N LEU A 227 -2.78 2.30 26.47
CA LEU A 227 -4.00 2.88 27.02
C LEU A 227 -4.58 2.02 28.14
N ALA A 228 -4.70 0.71 27.92
CA ALA A 228 -5.19 -0.21 28.94
C ALA A 228 -4.27 -0.26 30.18
N GLU A 229 -2.96 -0.13 30.01
CA GLU A 229 -2.01 -0.13 31.13
C GLU A 229 -1.97 1.18 31.93
N SER A 230 -2.34 2.30 31.30
CA SER A 230 -2.42 3.57 32.00
C SER A 230 -3.46 3.54 33.12
N GLY A 231 -4.48 2.67 33.02
CA GLY A 231 -5.65 2.67 33.90
C GLY A 231 -6.58 3.87 33.68
N GLU A 232 -6.29 4.72 32.69
CA GLU A 232 -7.06 5.93 32.39
C GLU A 232 -8.15 5.71 31.34
N SER A 233 -8.10 4.60 30.59
CA SER A 233 -9.07 4.24 29.55
C SER A 233 -9.84 2.95 29.90
N PRO A 234 -11.01 3.08 30.56
CA PRO A 234 -11.91 1.95 30.78
C PRO A 234 -12.38 1.29 29.49
N ALA A 235 -12.37 2.02 28.36
CA ALA A 235 -12.69 1.50 27.05
C ALA A 235 -11.61 0.52 26.57
N ALA A 236 -10.33 0.90 26.62
CA ALA A 236 -9.22 0.03 26.25
C ALA A 236 -9.17 -1.26 27.08
N GLU A 237 -9.37 -1.16 28.39
CA GLU A 237 -9.46 -2.34 29.27
C GLU A 237 -10.61 -3.28 28.89
N ARG A 238 -11.77 -2.71 28.55
CA ARG A 238 -12.95 -3.48 28.13
C ARG A 238 -12.69 -4.17 26.79
N ILE A 239 -12.08 -3.47 25.84
CA ILE A 239 -11.71 -4.04 24.53
C ILE A 239 -10.82 -5.25 24.72
N LEU A 240 -9.71 -5.13 25.46
CA LEU A 240 -8.79 -6.24 25.71
C LEU A 240 -9.49 -7.43 26.38
N ARG A 241 -10.37 -7.16 27.37
CA ARG A 241 -11.17 -8.20 28.02
C ARG A 241 -12.11 -8.91 27.06
N THR A 242 -12.80 -8.17 26.18
CA THR A 242 -13.72 -8.74 25.18
C THR A 242 -12.96 -9.57 24.14
N LEU A 243 -11.79 -9.10 23.70
CA LEU A 243 -10.94 -9.85 22.78
C LEU A 243 -10.37 -11.13 23.43
N GLY A 244 -10.22 -11.12 24.76
CA GLY A 244 -9.59 -12.19 25.52
C GLY A 244 -8.08 -12.18 25.38
N VAL A 245 -7.49 -10.98 25.26
CA VAL A 245 -6.05 -10.75 25.03
C VAL A 245 -5.53 -9.76 26.06
N THR A 246 -4.29 -9.95 26.51
CA THR A 246 -3.60 -9.04 27.43
C THR A 246 -2.69 -8.04 26.72
N SER A 247 -2.41 -6.90 27.35
CA SER A 247 -1.42 -5.94 26.84
C SER A 247 -0.04 -6.57 26.62
N ALA A 248 0.35 -7.52 27.46
CA ALA A 248 1.63 -8.22 27.35
C ALA A 248 1.71 -9.11 26.09
N GLU A 249 0.64 -9.83 25.76
CA GLU A 249 0.56 -10.67 24.55
C GLU A 249 0.64 -9.81 23.28
N LEU A 250 -0.09 -8.69 23.23
CA LEU A 250 -0.02 -7.77 22.08
C LEU A 250 1.41 -7.24 21.86
N ARG A 251 2.09 -6.79 22.93
CA ARG A 251 3.48 -6.32 22.81
C ARG A 251 4.41 -7.43 22.36
N ALA A 252 4.26 -8.63 22.91
CA ALA A 252 5.11 -9.76 22.57
C ALA A 252 5.01 -10.11 21.08
N GLU A 253 3.80 -10.10 20.49
CA GLU A 253 3.65 -10.34 19.05
C GLU A 253 4.18 -9.20 18.18
N VAL A 254 3.98 -7.94 18.60
CA VAL A 254 4.54 -6.80 17.86
C VAL A 254 6.07 -6.82 17.88
N GLU A 255 6.69 -7.14 19.02
CA GLU A 255 8.15 -7.20 19.17
C GLU A 255 8.79 -8.24 18.24
N LYS A 256 8.10 -9.35 17.93
CA LYS A 256 8.59 -10.35 16.97
C LYS A 256 8.78 -9.79 15.56
N LEU A 257 8.09 -8.70 15.22
CA LEU A 257 8.22 -8.03 13.92
C LEU A 257 9.34 -7.00 13.90
N ARG A 258 9.88 -6.63 15.06
CA ARG A 258 10.90 -5.60 15.17
C ARG A 258 12.16 -6.04 14.43
N ARG A 259 12.62 -5.19 13.53
CA ARG A 259 13.92 -5.33 12.88
C ARG A 259 14.92 -4.45 13.63
N PRO A 260 16.16 -4.90 13.88
CA PRO A 260 17.19 -4.02 14.39
C PRO A 260 17.39 -2.86 13.41
N GLY A 261 17.09 -1.64 13.85
CA GLY A 261 17.22 -0.41 13.07
C GLY A 261 17.99 0.66 13.85
N GLU A 262 18.68 1.55 13.14
CA GLU A 262 19.23 2.76 13.74
C GLU A 262 18.09 3.74 14.03
N ARG A 263 18.10 4.35 15.22
CA ARG A 263 17.11 5.34 15.64
C ARG A 263 17.06 6.49 14.63
N VAL A 264 15.87 6.83 14.15
CA VAL A 264 15.67 7.96 13.23
C VAL A 264 15.52 9.25 14.05
N GLU A 265 16.35 10.26 13.79
CA GLU A 265 16.18 11.58 14.41
C GLU A 265 14.94 12.28 13.83
N ARG A 266 14.05 12.73 14.74
CA ARG A 266 12.81 13.52 14.54
C ARG A 266 12.54 13.93 13.08
N LEU A 267 11.80 13.09 12.39
CA LEU A 267 10.95 13.49 11.26
C LEU A 267 9.50 13.31 11.71
N GLN A 268 8.58 14.15 11.21
CA GLN A 268 7.16 13.81 11.31
C GLN A 268 6.97 12.44 10.66
N LEU A 269 6.62 11.43 11.45
CA LEU A 269 6.41 10.09 10.93
C LEU A 269 5.18 10.12 10.02
N TRP A 270 5.35 9.64 8.78
CA TRP A 270 4.21 9.45 7.89
C TRP A 270 3.41 8.22 8.34
N LEU A 271 2.11 8.21 8.07
CA LEU A 271 1.32 6.98 8.17
C LEU A 271 1.60 6.09 6.97
N THR A 272 1.86 4.80 7.19
CA THR A 272 1.93 3.85 6.08
C THR A 272 0.54 3.70 5.45
N ALA A 273 0.49 3.17 4.23
CA ALA A 273 -0.78 2.90 3.58
C ALA A 273 -1.70 1.95 4.36
N SER A 274 -1.13 0.94 5.02
CA SER A 274 -1.89 0.04 5.89
C SER A 274 -2.47 0.79 7.10
N ALA A 275 -1.71 1.71 7.69
CA ALA A 275 -2.18 2.56 8.77
C ALA A 275 -3.28 3.53 8.33
N LYS A 276 -3.09 4.20 7.17
CA LYS A 276 -4.11 5.08 6.56
C LYS A 276 -5.41 4.31 6.28
N LEU A 277 -5.33 3.09 5.73
CA LEU A 277 -6.48 2.24 5.46
C LEU A 277 -7.28 1.93 6.72
N VAL A 278 -6.60 1.60 7.83
CA VAL A 278 -7.27 1.37 9.13
C VAL A 278 -7.98 2.64 9.62
N ILE A 279 -7.35 3.81 9.52
CA ILE A 279 -7.96 5.09 9.92
C ILE A 279 -9.20 5.39 9.08
N GLU A 280 -9.14 5.20 7.76
CA GLU A 280 -10.27 5.40 6.85
C GLU A 280 -11.43 4.46 7.14
N HIS A 281 -11.14 3.17 7.31
CA HIS A 281 -12.15 2.18 7.68
C HIS A 281 -12.77 2.52 9.03
N ALA A 282 -12.00 3.01 10.00
CA ALA A 282 -12.54 3.41 11.30
C ALA A 282 -13.50 4.62 11.17
N ILE A 283 -13.16 5.60 10.33
CA ILE A 283 -14.03 6.73 10.01
C ILE A 283 -15.31 6.26 9.32
N HIS A 284 -15.18 5.35 8.35
CA HIS A 284 -16.32 4.77 7.64
C HIS A 284 -17.24 4.00 8.59
N ASN A 285 -16.68 3.12 9.43
CA ASN A 285 -17.41 2.32 10.41
C ASN A 285 -18.14 3.18 11.44
N ALA A 286 -17.57 4.33 11.82
CA ALA A 286 -18.22 5.28 12.72
C ALA A 286 -19.38 6.06 12.06
N GLY A 287 -19.54 5.97 10.73
CA GLY A 287 -20.60 6.68 9.99
C GLY A 287 -20.50 8.20 10.16
N THR A 288 -21.49 8.83 10.79
CA THR A 288 -21.48 10.26 11.16
C THR A 288 -21.08 10.50 12.62
N GLY A 289 -20.82 9.44 13.39
CA GLY A 289 -20.50 9.50 14.81
C GLY A 289 -19.03 9.79 15.12
N THR A 290 -18.71 9.77 16.41
CA THR A 290 -17.33 9.88 16.91
C THR A 290 -16.58 8.56 16.67
N VAL A 291 -15.37 8.64 16.13
CA VAL A 291 -14.47 7.50 15.97
C VAL A 291 -13.87 7.18 17.33
N ARG A 292 -13.93 5.89 17.70
CA ARG A 292 -13.53 5.34 19.01
C ARG A 292 -12.53 4.20 18.80
N PRO A 293 -11.79 3.76 19.83
CA PRO A 293 -10.88 2.62 19.70
C PRO A 293 -11.56 1.37 19.11
N GLU A 294 -12.81 1.08 19.44
CA GLU A 294 -13.55 -0.06 18.89
C GLU A 294 -13.65 -0.01 17.35
N HIS A 295 -13.87 1.18 16.78
CA HIS A 295 -13.92 1.36 15.32
C HIS A 295 -12.55 1.11 14.66
N LEU A 296 -11.45 1.47 15.33
CA LEU A 296 -10.08 1.17 14.89
C LEU A 296 -9.81 -0.35 14.92
N LEU A 297 -10.29 -1.06 15.95
CA LEU A 297 -10.12 -2.52 16.03
C LEU A 297 -10.90 -3.24 14.93
N VAL A 298 -12.15 -2.85 14.69
CA VAL A 298 -12.97 -3.40 13.58
C VAL A 298 -12.35 -3.06 12.23
N ALA A 299 -11.79 -1.85 12.09
CA ALA A 299 -11.04 -1.47 10.90
C ALA A 299 -9.78 -2.33 10.70
N ILE A 300 -9.08 -2.72 11.76
CA ILE A 300 -7.93 -3.64 11.68
C ILE A 300 -8.35 -5.04 11.17
N ASP A 301 -9.49 -5.59 11.61
CA ASP A 301 -10.00 -6.88 11.12
C ASP A 301 -10.39 -6.82 9.63
N THR A 302 -11.01 -5.71 9.21
CA THR A 302 -11.51 -5.52 7.83
C THR A 302 -10.45 -5.00 6.86
N ALA A 303 -9.40 -4.35 7.34
CA ALA A 303 -8.26 -3.93 6.53
C ALA A 303 -7.43 -5.16 6.15
N HIS A 304 -7.72 -5.71 4.96
CA HIS A 304 -6.99 -6.81 4.37
C HIS A 304 -5.47 -6.57 4.40
N ASP A 305 -4.73 -7.63 4.73
CA ASP A 305 -3.27 -7.64 4.82
C ASP A 305 -2.64 -6.61 5.77
N SER A 306 -3.41 -6.08 6.72
CA SER A 306 -2.84 -5.27 7.80
C SER A 306 -2.00 -6.14 8.74
N ILE A 307 -0.81 -5.66 9.10
CA ILE A 307 0.06 -6.32 10.07
C ILE A 307 -0.67 -6.47 11.41
N ALA A 308 -1.45 -5.46 11.81
CA ALA A 308 -2.28 -5.52 13.00
C ALA A 308 -3.32 -6.64 12.93
N GLY A 309 -3.99 -6.83 11.79
CA GLY A 309 -4.98 -7.91 11.61
C GLY A 309 -4.33 -9.29 11.70
N TYR A 310 -3.11 -9.43 11.17
CA TYR A 310 -2.31 -10.64 11.37
C TYR A 310 -1.99 -10.88 12.86
N ILE A 311 -1.54 -9.85 13.58
CA ILE A 311 -1.22 -9.95 15.02
C ILE A 311 -2.46 -10.34 15.83
N LEU A 312 -3.61 -9.72 15.58
CA LEU A 312 -4.87 -10.06 16.26
C LEU A 312 -5.19 -11.56 16.11
N LYS A 313 -4.99 -12.13 14.92
CA LYS A 313 -5.16 -13.57 14.69
C LYS A 313 -4.15 -14.41 15.47
N GLN A 314 -2.89 -13.98 15.57
CA GLN A 314 -1.85 -14.70 16.33
C GLN A 314 -2.13 -14.72 17.84
N VAL A 315 -2.65 -13.62 18.40
CA VAL A 315 -3.04 -13.56 19.82
C VAL A 315 -4.41 -14.20 20.11
N GLY A 316 -5.08 -14.77 19.10
CA GLY A 316 -6.36 -15.44 19.28
C GLY A 316 -7.57 -14.50 19.36
N ALA A 317 -7.43 -13.22 19.02
CA ALA A 317 -8.54 -12.29 18.86
C ALA A 317 -9.29 -12.60 17.55
N MET A 318 -10.30 -13.45 17.66
CA MET A 318 -11.10 -13.89 16.51
C MET A 318 -11.97 -12.76 15.94
N PRO A 319 -12.22 -12.73 14.61
CA PRO A 319 -13.00 -11.68 13.94
C PRO A 319 -14.38 -11.42 14.57
N GLU A 320 -15.06 -12.47 15.05
CA GLU A 320 -16.38 -12.33 15.68
C GLU A 320 -16.31 -11.50 16.96
N ARG A 321 -15.25 -11.67 17.76
CA ARG A 321 -15.04 -10.88 18.99
C ARG A 321 -14.71 -9.43 18.67
N VAL A 322 -13.92 -9.20 17.63
CA VAL A 322 -13.60 -7.85 17.18
C VAL A 322 -14.87 -7.12 16.71
N ARG A 323 -15.73 -7.78 15.93
CA ARG A 323 -17.00 -7.20 15.45
C ARG A 323 -17.98 -6.91 16.59
N SER A 324 -18.04 -7.77 17.60
CA SER A 324 -18.89 -7.56 18.78
C SER A 324 -18.52 -6.32 19.62
N LEU A 325 -17.42 -5.61 19.31
CA LEU A 325 -17.06 -4.37 19.98
C LEU A 325 -17.95 -3.17 19.57
N VAL A 326 -18.57 -3.22 18.39
CA VAL A 326 -19.38 -2.12 17.85
C VAL A 326 -20.86 -2.47 17.68
N ASP A 327 -21.25 -3.71 18.02
CA ASP A 327 -22.63 -4.19 18.09
C ASP A 327 -23.29 -3.83 19.43
#